data_AF-A0A1C5HI80-F1
#
_entry.id   AF-A0A1C5HI80-F1
#
_cell.length_a   1.000
_cell.length_b   1.000
_cell.length_c   1.000
_cell.angle_alpha   90.00
_cell.angle_beta   90.00
_cell.angle_gamma   90.00
#
_symmetry.space_group_name_H-M   'P 1'
#
loop_
_entity.id
_entity.type
_entity.pdbx_description
1 polymer ?
#
loop_
_entity_poly.entity_id
_entity_poly.type
_entity_poly.pdbx_seq_one_letter_code
_entity_poly.pdbx_strand_id
1 'polypeptide(L)' 'MTWDECVPELLEHLGEMGLVAMVKIDGERERKPWTVVVSGQRLPGQAIRVDGHSLEDCLRRLVATLHERFPNELALS' A
#
# COMPACT_ATOMS: atom_id res chain seq x y z
N MET A 1 -2.78 -16.78 4.93
CA MET A 1 -1.71 -15.81 5.26
C MET A 1 -2.39 -14.54 5.72
N THR A 2 -1.95 -13.98 6.84
CA THR A 2 -2.39 -12.66 7.27
C THR A 2 -1.64 -11.61 6.46
N TRP A 3 -2.29 -10.50 6.08
CA TRP A 3 -1.67 -9.48 5.22
C TRP A 3 -0.36 -8.92 5.79
N ASP A 4 -0.24 -8.92 7.12
CA ASP A 4 0.88 -8.41 7.87
C ASP A 4 2.17 -9.23 7.59
N GLU A 5 2.03 -10.53 7.32
CA GLU A 5 3.13 -11.44 7.00
C GLU A 5 3.71 -11.21 5.60
N CYS A 6 2.96 -10.57 4.70
CA CYS A 6 3.35 -10.33 3.31
C CYS A 6 3.77 -8.88 3.04
N VAL A 7 3.87 -8.05 4.08
CA VAL A 7 4.23 -6.64 3.93
C VAL A 7 5.61 -6.47 3.30
N PRO A 8 6.68 -7.14 3.76
CA PRO A 8 8.00 -6.98 3.16
C PRO A 8 8.01 -7.30 1.66
N GLU A 9 7.42 -8.42 1.26
CA GLU A 9 7.36 -8.88 -0.14
C GLU A 9 6.57 -7.92 -1.02
N LEU A 10 5.45 -7.39 -0.50
CA LEU A 10 4.69 -6.35 -1.20
C LEU A 10 5.52 -5.07 -1.39
N LEU A 11 6.25 -4.63 -0.36
CA LEU A 11 7.08 -3.42 -0.44
C LEU A 11 8.26 -3.61 -1.41
N GLU A 12 8.89 -4.79 -1.41
CA GLU A 12 9.93 -5.16 -2.37
C GLU A 12 9.41 -5.11 -3.81
N HIS A 13 8.27 -5.78 -4.07
CA HIS A 13 7.63 -5.78 -5.40
C HIS A 13 7.29 -4.36 -5.88
N LEU A 14 6.75 -3.51 -5.00
CA LEU A 14 6.49 -2.11 -5.33
C LEU A 14 7.79 -1.37 -5.67
N GLY A 15 8.90 -1.66 -4.97
CA GLY A 15 10.22 -1.14 -5.29
C GLY A 15 10.71 -1.56 -6.68
N GLU A 16 10.55 -2.84 -7.05
CA GLU A 16 10.88 -3.38 -8.38
C GLU A 16 10.05 -2.70 -9.48
N MET A 17 8.80 -2.34 -9.19
CA MET A 17 7.95 -1.56 -10.08
C MET A 17 8.37 -0.08 -10.21
N GLY A 18 9.41 0.38 -9.51
CA GLY A 18 9.82 1.79 -9.50
C GLY A 18 8.85 2.69 -8.71
N LEU A 19 8.09 2.11 -7.79
CA LEU A 19 7.24 2.82 -6.84
C LEU A 19 7.96 2.97 -5.50
N VAL A 20 7.46 3.90 -4.70
CA VAL A 20 7.87 4.12 -3.31
C VAL A 20 6.65 3.86 -2.44
N ALA A 21 6.81 3.02 -1.43
CA ALA A 21 5.77 2.69 -0.49
C ALA A 21 6.16 3.10 0.94
N MET A 22 5.23 3.68 1.68
CA MET A 22 5.40 4.13 3.06
C MET A 22 4.25 3.60 3.90
N VAL A 23 4.56 2.89 4.97
CA VAL A 23 3.60 2.47 6.00
C VAL A 23 3.87 3.28 7.25
N LYS A 24 2.82 3.89 7.82
CA LYS A 24 2.90 4.66 9.07
C LYS A 24 1.74 4.29 9.99
N ILE A 25 2.04 4.19 11.29
CA ILE A 25 1.05 4.29 12.36
C ILE A 25 1.22 5.63 13.10
N ASP A 26 0.11 6.31 13.33
CA ASP A 26 0.04 7.60 14.01
C ASP A 26 -0.73 7.42 15.33
N GLY A 27 0.00 7.31 16.45
CA GLY A 27 -0.56 6.99 17.76
C GLY A 27 -1.42 8.10 18.38
N GLU A 28 -1.35 9.32 17.83
CA GLU A 28 -2.19 10.45 18.28
C GLU A 28 -3.57 10.44 17.63
N ARG A 29 -3.76 9.66 16.54
CA ARG A 29 -5.05 9.57 15.85
C ARG A 29 -5.98 8.58 16.52
N GLU A 30 -7.11 9.07 17.03
CA GLU A 30 -8.19 8.23 17.57
C GLU A 30 -8.90 7.38 16.50
N ARG A 31 -8.93 7.84 15.25
CA ARG A 31 -9.57 7.14 14.13
C ARG A 31 -8.61 6.99 12.96
N LYS A 32 -8.62 5.79 12.37
CA LYS A 32 -7.77 5.43 11.23
C LYS A 32 -6.29 5.80 11.44
N PRO A 33 -5.64 5.24 12.48
CA PRO A 33 -4.26 5.59 12.83
C PRO A 33 -3.24 5.11 11.79
N TRP A 34 -3.61 4.13 10.96
CA TRP A 34 -2.75 3.60 9.93
C TRP A 34 -2.88 4.40 8.63
N THR A 35 -1.74 4.68 8.02
CA THR A 35 -1.64 5.25 6.66
C THR A 35 -0.70 4.39 5.84
N VAL A 36 -1.11 4.05 4.62
CA VAL A 36 -0.20 3.57 3.58
C VAL A 36 -0.22 4.53 2.40
N VAL A 37 0.96 4.92 1.93
CA VAL A 37 1.13 5.80 0.75
C VAL A 37 1.99 5.09 -0.28
N VAL A 38 1.55 5.10 -1.53
CA VAL A 38 2.34 4.67 -2.68
C VAL A 38 2.47 5.83 -3.67
N SER A 39 3.69 6.14 -4.07
CA SER A 39 4.04 7.19 -5.04
C SER A 39 5.17 6.69 -5.96
N GLY A 40 5.67 7.53 -6.85
CA GLY A 40 6.82 7.20 -7.70
C GLY A 40 6.61 7.57 -9.16
N GLN A 41 7.57 7.21 -10.01
CA GLN A 41 7.56 7.63 -11.43
C GLN A 41 6.35 7.08 -12.20
N ARG A 42 5.83 5.91 -11.82
CA ARG A 42 4.62 5.32 -12.41
C ARG A 42 3.31 6.00 -11.93
N LEU A 43 3.39 6.94 -10.98
CA LEU A 43 2.28 7.77 -10.49
C LEU A 43 2.67 9.27 -10.59
N PRO A 44 2.87 9.81 -11.81
CA PRO A 44 3.42 11.16 -11.97
C PRO A 44 2.48 12.22 -11.38
N GLY A 45 3.00 12.96 -10.39
CA GLY A 45 2.25 14.00 -9.67
C GLY A 45 1.10 13.48 -8.83
N GLN A 46 1.01 12.16 -8.61
CA GLN A 46 -0.07 11.50 -7.89
C GLN A 46 0.49 10.56 -6.82
N ALA A 47 -0.35 10.25 -5.83
CA ALA A 47 -0.07 9.21 -4.85
C ALA A 47 -1.36 8.47 -4.51
N ILE A 48 -1.25 7.16 -4.31
CA ILE A 48 -2.32 6.37 -3.69
C ILE A 48 -2.14 6.52 -2.19
N ARG A 49 -3.14 7.06 -1.50
CA ARG A 49 -3.14 7.18 -0.03
C ARG A 49 -4.33 6.41 0.52
N VAL A 50 -4.04 5.53 1.47
CA VAL A 50 -5.06 4.77 2.20
C VAL A 50 -4.89 5.01 3.69
N ASP A 51 -5.95 5.49 4.33
CA ASP A 51 -6.06 5.60 5.79
C ASP A 51 -7.06 4.56 6.30
N GLY A 52 -6.71 3.82 7.36
CA GLY A 52 -7.47 2.66 7.85
C GLY A 52 -7.29 2.39 9.34
N HIS A 53 -8.21 1.58 9.89
CA HIS A 53 -8.23 1.27 11.33
C HIS A 53 -7.19 0.22 11.75
N SER A 54 -6.73 -0.58 10.80
CA SER A 54 -5.64 -1.55 10.96
C SER A 54 -4.71 -1.49 9.75
N LEU A 55 -3.52 -2.07 9.87
CA LEU A 55 -2.61 -2.24 8.75
C LEU A 55 -3.25 -3.09 7.64
N GLU A 56 -3.86 -4.22 8.01
CA GLU A 56 -4.57 -5.11 7.08
C GLU A 56 -5.66 -4.40 6.26
N ASP A 57 -6.48 -3.54 6.88
CA ASP A 57 -7.51 -2.75 6.17
C ASP A 57 -6.86 -1.85 5.11
N CYS A 58 -5.75 -1.18 5.46
CA CYS A 58 -5.01 -0.37 4.52
C CYS A 58 -4.44 -1.20 3.36
N LEU A 59 -3.83 -2.35 3.65
CA LEU A 59 -3.18 -3.20 2.64
C LEU A 59 -4.18 -3.79 1.66
N ARG A 60 -5.32 -4.32 2.13
CA ARG A 60 -6.38 -4.84 1.25
C ARG A 60 -6.88 -3.78 0.28
N ARG A 61 -7.14 -2.57 0.78
CA ARG A 61 -7.62 -1.44 -0.04
C ARG A 61 -6.53 -0.92 -0.98
N LEU A 62 -5.27 -0.93 -0.54
CA LEU A 62 -4.14 -0.59 -1.39
C LEU A 62 -4.03 -1.58 -2.55
N VAL A 63 -4.01 -2.88 -2.28
CA VAL A 63 -3.90 -3.90 -3.33
C VAL A 63 -5.06 -3.85 -4.32
N ALA A 64 -6.30 -3.64 -3.83
CA ALA A 64 -7.43 -3.42 -4.72
C ALA A 64 -7.20 -2.20 -5.65
N THR A 65 -6.75 -1.08 -5.09
CA THR A 65 -6.46 0.14 -5.87
C THR A 65 -5.31 -0.09 -6.86
N LEU A 66 -4.28 -0.83 -6.45
CA LEU A 66 -3.14 -1.15 -7.29
C LEU A 66 -3.53 -2.10 -8.43
N HIS A 67 -4.41 -3.09 -8.20
CA HIS A 67 -4.95 -3.95 -9.27
C HIS A 67 -5.72 -3.16 -10.32
N GLU A 68 -6.53 -2.18 -9.91
CA GLU A 68 -7.23 -1.30 -10.85
C GLU A 68 -6.25 -0.45 -11.67
N ARG A 69 -5.15 -0.01 -11.06
CA ARG A 69 -4.15 0.87 -11.67
C ARG A 69 -3.17 0.12 -12.57
N PHE A 70 -2.82 -1.10 -12.18
CA PHE A 70 -1.75 -1.92 -12.75
C PHE A 70 -2.21 -3.40 -12.87
N PRO A 71 -3.23 -3.69 -13.70
CA PRO A 71 -3.91 -4.99 -13.71
C PRO A 71 -3.03 -6.19 -14.10
N ASN A 72 -1.88 -5.95 -14.73
CA ASN A 72 -0.96 -7.00 -15.19
C ASN A 72 0.29 -7.16 -14.32
N GLU A 73 0.42 -6.35 -13.27
CA GLU A 73 1.67 -6.19 -12.52
C GLU A 73 1.60 -6.76 -11.10
N LEU A 74 0.40 -7.05 -10.60
CA LEU A 74 0.21 -7.61 -9.26
C LEU A 74 -0.38 -8.99 -9.42
N ALA A 75 0.50 -9.96 -9.64
CA ALA A 75 0.17 -11.36 -9.43
C ALA A 75 0.51 -11.73 -7.97
N LEU A 76 -0.05 -10.98 -7.01
CA LEU A 76 0.07 -11.34 -5.60
C LEU A 76 -0.94 -12.46 -5.34
N SER A 77 -0.46 -13.70 -5.44
CA SER A 77 -1.19 -14.94 -5.12
C SER A 77 -1.32 -15.17 -3.62
#